data_AF-A0A9P7DSR0-F1
#
_entry.id   AF-A0A9P7DSR0-F1
#
_cell.length_a   1.000
_cell.length_b   1.000
_cell.length_c   1.000
_cell.angle_alpha   90.00
_cell.angle_beta   90.00
_cell.angle_gamma   90.00
#
_symmetry.space_group_name_H-M   'P 1'
#
loop_
_entity.id
_entity.type
_entity.pdbx_description
1 polymer ?
#
loop_
_entity_poly.entity_id
_entity_poly.type
_entity_poly.pdbx_seq_one_letter_code
_entity_poly.pdbx_strand_id
1 'polypeptide(L)'
;DVHVHSAYVTQQRLDALGNAVANAIRRKATFDKQVLSSHQGEVSFSPGQLVQVYASDIDNNFKSSRKIVPRWSAPRRVVTK
;
A
#
# COMPACT_ATOMS: atom_id res chain seq x y z
N ASP A 1 -24.44 34.38 8.34
CA ASP A 1 -23.06 34.08 8.78
C ASP A 1 -22.76 32.57 8.81
N VAL A 2 -23.57 31.75 9.48
CA VAL A 2 -23.38 30.26 9.54
C VAL A 2 -23.31 29.58 8.16
N HIS A 3 -24.12 30.01 7.19
CA HIS A 3 -24.13 29.41 5.85
C HIS A 3 -22.82 29.60 5.07
N VAL A 4 -22.13 30.72 5.29
CA VAL A 4 -20.83 31.00 4.65
C VAL A 4 -19.76 30.09 5.25
N HIS A 5 -19.76 29.95 6.58
CA HIS A 5 -18.85 29.06 7.28
C HIS A 5 -19.07 27.59 6.89
N SER A 6 -20.32 27.13 6.82
CA SER A 6 -20.62 25.76 6.39
C SER A 6 -20.16 25.49 4.96
N ALA A 7 -20.35 26.44 4.04
CA ALA A 7 -19.89 26.32 2.66
C ALA A 7 -18.36 26.24 2.57
N TYR A 8 -17.65 27.05 3.35
CA TYR A 8 -16.19 27.03 3.41
C TYR A 8 -15.65 25.70 3.96
N VAL A 9 -16.26 25.16 5.03
CA VAL A 9 -15.88 23.86 5.59
C VAL A 9 -16.12 22.73 4.59
N THR A 10 -17.22 22.77 3.83
CA THR A 10 -17.46 21.77 2.78
C THR A 10 -16.40 21.86 1.68
N GLN A 11 -16.02 23.07 1.25
CA GLN A 11 -14.97 23.26 0.25
C GLN A 11 -13.63 22.70 0.73
N GLN A 12 -13.23 23.03 1.96
CA GLN A 12 -11.96 22.56 2.52
C GLN A 12 -11.88 21.04 2.62
N ARG A 13 -13.00 20.37 2.93
CA ARG A 13 -13.08 18.90 2.93
C ARG A 13 -12.91 18.32 1.53
N LEU A 14 -13.55 18.91 0.52
CA LEU A 14 -13.39 18.49 -0.88
C LEU A 14 -11.96 18.66 -1.35
N ASP A 15 -11.34 19.81 -1.05
CA ASP A 15 -9.95 20.09 -1.40
C ASP A 15 -8.99 19.11 -0.72
N ALA A 16 -9.21 18.81 0.57
CA ALA A 16 -8.42 17.82 1.30
C ALA A 16 -8.53 16.41 0.70
N LEU A 17 -9.73 15.98 0.32
CA LEU A 17 -9.96 14.71 -0.36
C LEU A 17 -9.28 14.69 -1.74
N GLY A 18 -9.41 15.76 -2.52
CA GLY A 18 -8.75 15.90 -3.82
C GLY A 18 -7.22 15.78 -3.69
N ASN A 19 -6.63 16.44 -2.69
CA ASN A 19 -5.20 16.34 -2.40
C ASN A 19 -4.78 14.94 -1.95
N ALA A 20 -5.61 14.25 -1.17
CA ALA A 20 -5.34 12.87 -0.76
C ALA A 20 -5.32 11.92 -1.98
N VAL A 21 -6.30 12.06 -2.89
CA VAL A 21 -6.36 11.29 -4.13
C VAL A 21 -5.17 11.59 -5.03
N ALA A 22 -4.84 12.87 -5.24
CA ALA A 22 -3.68 13.26 -6.06
C ALA A 22 -2.36 12.69 -5.50
N ASN A 23 -2.18 12.71 -4.18
CA ASN A 23 -1.03 12.09 -3.54
C ASN A 23 -1.01 10.57 -3.69
N ALA A 24 -2.16 9.91 -3.59
CA ALA A 24 -2.26 8.47 -3.80
C ALA A 24 -1.87 8.09 -5.24
N ILE A 25 -2.37 8.83 -6.24
CA ILE A 25 -2.02 8.63 -7.66
C ILE A 25 -0.52 8.81 -7.87
N ARG A 26 0.07 9.88 -7.34
CA ARG A 26 1.52 10.15 -7.46
C ARG A 26 2.37 9.04 -6.84
N ARG A 27 1.98 8.55 -5.67
CA ARG A 27 2.68 7.43 -5.00
C ARG A 27 2.55 6.14 -5.81
N LYS A 28 1.37 5.85 -6.34
CA LYS A 28 1.17 4.69 -7.23
C LYS A 28 2.05 4.79 -8.48
N ALA A 29 2.06 5.93 -9.17
CA ALA A 29 2.90 6.12 -10.35
C ALA A 29 4.40 5.95 -10.04
N THR A 30 4.85 6.42 -8.88
CA THR A 30 6.23 6.24 -8.42
C THR A 30 6.55 4.77 -8.15
N PHE A 31 5.64 4.07 -7.48
CA PHE A 31 5.76 2.64 -7.21
C PHE A 31 5.80 1.83 -8.51
N ASP A 32 4.85 2.05 -9.42
CA ASP A 32 4.80 1.36 -10.71
C ASP A 32 6.10 1.57 -11.50
N LYS A 33 6.62 2.80 -11.53
CA LYS A 33 7.93 3.09 -12.17
C LYS A 33 9.07 2.30 -11.52
N GLN A 34 9.10 2.23 -10.18
CA GLN A 34 10.12 1.48 -9.46
C GLN A 34 10.03 -0.03 -9.74
N VAL A 35 8.82 -0.59 -9.72
CA VAL A 35 8.56 -2.00 -10.05
C VAL A 35 9.03 -2.33 -11.46
N LEU A 36 8.65 -1.53 -12.45
CA LEU A 36 9.06 -1.72 -13.85
C LEU A 36 10.57 -1.58 -14.06
N SER A 37 11.22 -0.73 -13.30
CA SER A 37 12.69 -0.58 -13.33
C SER A 37 13.44 -1.67 -12.56
N SER A 38 12.75 -2.47 -11.74
CA SER A 38 13.38 -3.51 -10.94
C SER A 38 13.77 -4.70 -11.81
N HIS A 39 14.82 -5.43 -11.42
CA HIS A 39 15.31 -6.60 -12.15
C HIS A 39 14.24 -7.69 -12.36
N GLN A 40 13.29 -7.82 -11.42
CA GLN A 40 12.20 -8.80 -11.49
C GLN A 40 10.98 -8.27 -12.24
N GLY A 41 10.86 -6.95 -12.44
CA GLY A 41 9.70 -6.33 -13.08
C GLY A 41 8.39 -6.59 -12.32
N GLU A 42 7.28 -6.54 -13.05
CA GLU A 42 5.98 -6.96 -12.53
C GLU A 42 5.92 -8.50 -12.43
N VAL A 43 5.78 -9.00 -11.20
CA VAL A 43 5.62 -10.44 -10.94
C VAL A 43 4.14 -10.77 -10.83
N SER A 44 3.60 -11.47 -11.83
CA SER A 44 2.24 -12.00 -11.79
C SER A 44 2.24 -13.47 -11.34
N PHE A 45 1.35 -13.80 -10.41
CA PHE A 45 1.22 -15.17 -9.91
C PHE A 45 0.09 -15.91 -10.61
N SER A 46 0.29 -17.20 -10.85
CA SER A 46 -0.69 -18.11 -11.42
C SER A 46 -1.18 -19.11 -10.38
N PRO A 47 -2.45 -19.58 -10.45
CA PRO A 47 -2.94 -20.65 -9.61
C PRO A 47 -2.01 -21.87 -9.62
N GLY A 48 -1.78 -22.45 -8.44
CA GLY A 48 -0.87 -23.58 -8.23
C GLY A 48 0.57 -23.19 -7.90
N GLN A 49 1.00 -21.94 -8.16
CA GLN A 49 2.35 -21.48 -7.80
C GLN A 49 2.54 -21.39 -6.28
N LEU A 50 3.76 -21.72 -5.85
CA LEU A 50 4.18 -21.64 -4.46
C LEU A 50 4.73 -20.24 -4.18
N VAL A 51 4.18 -19.56 -3.19
CA VAL A 51 4.55 -18.18 -2.81
C VAL A 51 4.71 -18.06 -1.30
N GLN A 52 5.52 -17.12 -0.84
CA GLN A 52 5.60 -16.75 0.57
C GLN A 52 5.10 -15.31 0.76
N VAL A 53 4.36 -15.08 1.83
CA VAL A 53 3.83 -13.74 2.13
C VAL A 53 4.83 -13.02 3.03
N TYR A 54 5.18 -11.79 2.64
CA TYR A 54 6.04 -10.93 3.43
C TYR A 54 5.24 -10.23 4.54
N ALA A 55 5.69 -10.35 5.78
CA ALA A 55 5.09 -9.69 6.93
C ALA A 55 5.61 -8.24 7.07
N SER A 56 5.05 -7.33 6.28
CA SER A 56 5.44 -5.91 6.23
C SER A 56 5.12 -5.13 7.52
N ASP A 57 4.26 -5.67 8.38
CA ASP A 57 3.92 -5.10 9.69
C ASP A 57 5.06 -5.24 10.71
N ILE A 58 5.94 -6.22 10.53
CA ILE A 58 7.13 -6.44 11.38
C ILE A 58 8.16 -5.33 11.16
N ASP A 59 8.34 -4.86 9.92
CA ASP A 59 9.35 -3.84 9.59
C ASP A 59 9.05 -2.48 10.21
N ASN A 60 7.77 -2.15 10.37
CA ASN A 60 7.35 -0.88 10.94
C ASN A 60 7.28 -0.90 12.47
N ASN A 61 7.54 -2.06 13.11
CA ASN A 61 7.36 -2.25 14.55
C ASN A 61 8.67 -2.62 15.25
N PHE A 62 9.30 -1.66 15.93
CA PHE A 62 10.60 -1.81 16.60
C PHE A 62 10.57 -2.61 17.93
N LYS A 63 9.43 -3.18 18.32
CA LYS A 63 9.32 -4.00 19.54
C LYS A 63 10.26 -5.20 19.48
N SER A 64 10.98 -5.47 20.57
CA SER A 64 11.97 -6.56 20.66
C SER A 64 11.38 -7.93 20.35
N SER A 65 10.13 -8.20 20.77
CA SER A 65 9.42 -9.45 20.48
C SER A 65 9.20 -9.72 18.99
N ARG A 66 9.13 -8.67 18.16
CA ARG A 66 8.95 -8.77 16.70
C ARG A 66 10.26 -9.02 15.95
N LYS A 67 11.42 -8.77 16.58
CA LYS A 67 12.75 -8.95 15.95
C LYS A 67 13.12 -10.43 15.71
N ILE A 68 12.49 -11.35 16.43
CA ILE A 68 12.79 -12.80 16.38
C ILE A 68 11.81 -13.53 15.42
N VAL A 69 10.75 -12.86 14.96
CA VAL A 69 9.73 -13.49 14.11
C VAL A 69 10.23 -13.56 12.65
N PRO A 70 10.04 -14.68 11.95
CA PRO A 70 10.35 -14.78 10.52
C PRO A 70 9.62 -13.73 9.70
N ARG A 71 10.32 -13.09 8.77
CA ARG A 71 9.74 -12.10 7.85
C ARG A 71 8.85 -12.72 6.76
N TRP A 72 9.12 -13.98 6.42
CA TRP A 72 8.41 -14.72 5.39
C TRP A 72 7.52 -15.77 6.03
N SER A 73 6.30 -15.92 5.52
CA SER A 73 5.40 -17.00 5.96
C SER A 73 5.90 -18.37 5.52
N ALA A 74 5.29 -19.42 6.08
CA ALA A 74 5.34 -20.75 5.45
C ALA A 74 4.89 -20.66 3.97
N PRO A 75 5.41 -21.51 3.08
CA PRO A 75 5.00 -21.50 1.68
C PRO A 75 3.51 -21.78 1.52
N ARG A 76 2.87 -21.01 0.65
CA ARG A 76 1.43 -21.08 0.34
C ARG A 76 1.24 -21.31 -1.15
N ARG A 77 0.14 -21.95 -1.53
CA ARG A 77 -0.24 -22.07 -2.93
C ARG A 77 -1.28 -21.02 -3.29
N VAL A 78 -1.11 -20.41 -4.46
CA VAL A 78 -2.13 -19.53 -5.04
C VAL A 78 -3.31 -20.39 -5.48
N VAL A 79 -4.49 -20.13 -4.93
CA VAL A 79 -5.71 -20.89 -5.26
C VAL A 79 -6.46 -20.20 -6.41
N THR A 80 -6.49 -18.87 -6.42
CA THR A 80 -7.21 -18.07 -7.40
C THR A 80 -6.45 -16.75 -7.60
N LYS A 81 -6.58 -16.16 -8.80
CA LYS A 81 -6.01 -14.86 -9.14
C LYS A 81 -6.92 -13.73 -8.68
#